data_AF-A0A4P9ZSZ6-F1
#
_entry.id   AF-A0A4P9ZSZ6-F1
#
_cell.length_a   1.000
_cell.length_b   1.000
_cell.length_c   1.000
_cell.angle_alpha   90.00
_cell.angle_beta   90.00
_cell.angle_gamma   90.00
#
_symmetry.space_group_name_H-M   'P 1'
#
loop_
_entity.id
_entity.type
_entity.pdbx_description
1 polymer ?
#
loop_
_entity_poly.entity_id
_entity_poly.type
_entity_poly.pdbx_seq_one_letter_code
_entity_poly.pdbx_strand_id
1 'polypeptide(L)'
;MFHGHPGSHLQGSSTDPYGHSAYHKGKLSTTLWEDEGTLCYQVDARGYSVARRQDNNMINGTKLLNVVGMSRGKRDGILKNEKGRVVVKVGAMHLKGVWITFTRAQQLATQYKIYEALYPLFVEDPSVHITP
;
A
#
# COMPACT_ATOMS: atom_id res chain seq x y z
N MET A 1 -14.85 -55.60 0.61
CA MET A 1 -13.75 -55.41 -0.36
C MET A 1 -13.30 -53.97 -0.26
N PHE A 2 -12.01 -53.78 0.02
CA PHE A 2 -11.34 -52.49 0.20
C PHE A 2 -11.06 -51.77 -1.15
N HIS A 3 -10.43 -50.60 -1.04
CA HIS A 3 -9.87 -49.66 -2.05
C HIS A 3 -10.79 -48.44 -2.34
N GLY A 4 -10.39 -47.18 -2.16
CA GLY A 4 -9.14 -46.56 -1.74
C GLY A 4 -9.25 -45.03 -1.90
N HIS A 5 -8.75 -44.26 -0.94
CA HIS A 5 -8.59 -42.80 -1.05
C HIS A 5 -7.22 -42.47 -1.68
N PRO A 6 -7.13 -41.46 -2.56
CA PRO A 6 -5.97 -40.58 -2.65
C PRO A 6 -6.31 -39.27 -1.93
N GLY A 7 -5.49 -38.69 -1.06
CA GLY A 7 -4.06 -38.48 -1.21
C GLY A 7 -3.80 -36.96 -1.28
N SER A 8 -3.66 -36.35 -0.09
CA SER A 8 -2.73 -35.24 0.26
C SER A 8 -2.49 -34.04 -0.67
N HIS A 9 -2.78 -32.84 -0.18
CA HIS A 9 -1.84 -31.71 -0.26
C HIS A 9 -1.86 -30.90 1.05
N LEU A 10 -0.93 -31.23 1.95
CA LEU A 10 -0.56 -30.37 3.06
C LEU A 10 0.24 -29.20 2.47
N GLN A 11 -0.33 -28.00 2.50
CA GLN A 11 0.41 -26.79 2.18
C GLN A 11 1.40 -26.54 3.32
N GLY A 12 2.67 -26.86 3.06
CA GLY A 12 3.76 -26.68 4.00
C GLY A 12 3.85 -25.22 4.44
N SER A 13 3.63 -24.99 5.73
CA SER A 13 3.96 -23.74 6.39
C SER A 13 5.48 -23.70 6.53
N SER A 14 6.15 -22.89 5.72
CA SER A 14 7.57 -22.61 5.88
C SER A 14 7.76 -21.74 7.12
N THR A 15 7.98 -22.37 8.27
CA THR A 15 8.42 -21.71 9.50
C THR A 15 9.94 -21.70 9.53
N ASP A 16 10.55 -20.55 9.27
CA ASP A 16 11.98 -20.33 9.52
C ASP A 16 12.21 -20.24 11.05
N PRO A 17 13.12 -21.05 11.63
CA PRO A 17 13.36 -21.09 13.07
C PRO A 17 14.19 -19.91 13.61
N TYR A 18 14.70 -19.02 12.76
CA TYR A 18 15.40 -17.82 13.18
C TYR A 18 14.48 -16.62 13.07
N GLY A 19 13.85 -16.24 14.20
CA GLY A 19 12.81 -15.22 14.37
C GLY A 19 13.15 -13.79 13.94
N HIS A 20 13.46 -13.60 12.67
CA HIS A 20 13.23 -12.36 11.95
C HIS A 20 12.11 -12.65 10.97
N SER A 21 10.87 -12.32 11.36
CA SER A 21 9.84 -12.03 10.35
C SER A 21 10.52 -11.08 9.38
N ALA A 22 10.82 -11.56 8.17
CA ALA A 22 11.35 -10.72 7.13
C ALA A 22 10.36 -9.56 7.05
N TYR A 23 10.75 -8.41 7.59
CA TYR A 23 10.09 -7.16 7.31
C TYR A 23 10.14 -7.12 5.79
N HIS A 24 9.02 -7.46 5.15
CA HIS A 24 8.89 -7.41 3.72
C HIS A 24 9.17 -5.95 3.39
N LYS A 25 10.43 -5.64 3.03
CA LYS A 25 10.79 -4.37 2.41
C LYS A 25 9.82 -4.31 1.24
N GLY A 26 8.80 -3.46 1.40
CA GLY A 26 7.64 -3.51 0.52
C GLY A 26 8.12 -3.42 -0.91
N LYS A 27 7.82 -4.44 -1.72
CA LYS A 27 8.27 -4.48 -3.11
C LYS A 27 7.65 -3.27 -3.81
N LEU A 28 8.49 -2.41 -4.38
CA LEU A 28 8.01 -1.28 -5.17
C LEU A 28 7.65 -1.78 -6.57
N SER A 29 6.44 -1.47 -7.01
CA SER A 29 6.00 -1.65 -8.38
C SER A 29 5.58 -0.31 -8.98
N THR A 30 5.44 -0.25 -10.31
CA THR A 30 5.01 0.96 -11.02
C THR A 30 3.86 0.63 -11.94
N THR A 31 2.87 1.51 -12.03
CA THR A 31 1.76 1.40 -13.00
C THR A 31 1.48 2.74 -13.66
N LEU A 32 1.05 2.71 -14.93
CA LEU A 32 0.55 3.90 -15.61
C LEU A 32 -0.89 4.17 -15.17
N TRP A 33 -1.13 5.37 -14.65
CA TRP A 33 -2.48 5.90 -14.47
C TRP A 33 -2.88 6.66 -15.72
N GLU A 34 -3.51 5.94 -16.66
CA GLU A 34 -3.88 6.47 -17.97
C GLU A 34 -4.79 7.71 -17.89
N ASP A 35 -5.83 7.66 -17.04
CA ASP A 35 -6.79 8.77 -16.88
C ASP A 35 -6.12 10.10 -16.49
N GLU A 36 -5.00 10.03 -15.76
CA GLU A 36 -4.26 11.20 -15.25
C GLU A 36 -2.94 11.44 -16.00
N GLY A 37 -2.57 10.57 -16.95
CA GLY A 37 -1.33 10.67 -17.71
C GLY A 37 -0.05 10.61 -16.86
N THR A 38 -0.06 9.90 -15.74
CA THR A 38 1.06 9.88 -14.77
C THR A 38 1.39 8.46 -14.30
N LEU A 39 2.65 8.21 -13.96
CA LEU A 39 3.05 6.96 -13.31
C LEU A 39 2.73 7.00 -11.82
N CYS A 40 2.39 5.84 -11.27
CA CYS A 40 2.20 5.62 -9.84
C CYS A 40 3.17 4.57 -9.33
N TYR A 41 3.99 4.94 -8.35
CA TYR A 41 4.79 4.01 -7.56
C TYR A 41 3.92 3.37 -6.50
N GLN A 42 4.01 2.06 -6.33
CA GLN A 42 3.12 1.28 -5.46
C GLN A 42 3.91 0.41 -4.50
N VAL A 43 3.49 0.42 -3.25
CA VAL A 43 4.00 -0.50 -2.22
C VAL A 43 2.84 -1.27 -1.64
N ASP A 44 2.98 -2.60 -1.62
CA ASP A 44 2.04 -3.49 -0.96
C ASP A 44 2.41 -3.67 0.51
N ALA A 45 1.49 -3.32 1.40
CA ALA A 45 1.67 -3.47 2.84
C ALA A 45 0.36 -3.99 3.47
N ARG A 46 0.47 -5.09 4.24
CA ARG A 46 -0.66 -5.67 4.99
C ARG A 46 -1.92 -5.91 4.13
N GLY A 47 -1.73 -6.35 2.89
CA GLY A 47 -2.83 -6.64 1.95
C GLY A 47 -3.43 -5.40 1.25
N TYR A 48 -2.83 -4.22 1.39
CA TYR A 48 -3.24 -3.01 0.68
C TYR A 48 -2.10 -2.46 -0.17
N SER A 49 -2.43 -2.09 -1.42
CA SER A 49 -1.51 -1.38 -2.31
C SER A 49 -1.66 0.12 -2.12
N VAL A 50 -0.60 0.79 -1.67
CA VAL A 50 -0.55 2.24 -1.48
C VAL A 50 0.24 2.86 -2.62
N ALA A 51 -0.30 3.92 -3.23
CA ALA A 51 0.29 4.55 -4.40
C ALA A 51 0.77 5.99 -4.11
N ARG A 52 1.90 6.37 -4.72
CA ARG A 52 2.41 7.76 -4.86
C ARG A 52 2.45 8.13 -6.34
N ARG A 53 1.92 9.29 -6.71
CA ARG A 53 2.04 9.81 -8.08
C ARG A 53 3.44 10.35 -8.34
N GLN A 54 3.96 10.15 -9.55
CA GLN A 54 5.26 10.68 -9.97
C GLN A 54 5.23 12.21 -10.20
N ASP A 55 4.16 12.72 -10.80
CA ASP A 55 4.03 14.12 -11.24
C ASP A 55 4.00 15.14 -10.09
N ASN A 56 3.34 14.81 -8.98
CA ASN A 56 3.10 15.76 -7.88
C ASN A 56 3.30 15.17 -6.47
N ASN A 57 3.78 13.94 -6.38
CA ASN A 57 4.08 13.25 -5.11
C ASN A 57 2.89 13.03 -4.18
N MET A 58 1.65 13.26 -4.63
CA MET A 58 0.48 12.95 -3.81
C MET A 58 0.39 11.44 -3.55
N ILE A 59 -0.08 11.08 -2.36
CA ILE A 59 -0.22 9.69 -1.91
C ILE A 59 -1.69 9.36 -1.69
N ASN A 60 -2.12 8.15 -2.05
CA ASN A 60 -3.47 7.68 -1.79
C ASN A 60 -3.68 7.45 -0.29
N GLY A 61 -4.19 8.47 0.39
CA GLY A 61 -4.46 8.46 1.84
C GLY A 61 -5.52 7.45 2.26
N THR A 62 -6.47 7.12 1.38
CA THR A 62 -7.44 6.04 1.65
C THR A 62 -6.75 4.69 1.81
N LYS A 63 -5.82 4.34 0.91
CA LYS A 63 -5.09 3.07 0.98
C LYS A 63 -4.11 3.08 2.16
N LEU A 64 -3.39 4.18 2.37
CA LEU A 64 -2.48 4.35 3.51
C LEU A 64 -3.18 4.10 4.85
N LEU A 65 -4.35 4.69 5.08
CA LEU A 65 -5.07 4.51 6.35
C LEU A 65 -5.73 3.13 6.49
N ASN A 66 -5.98 2.42 5.38
CA ASN A 66 -6.42 1.03 5.46
C ASN A 66 -5.29 0.10 5.98
N VAL A 67 -4.02 0.38 5.68
CA VAL A 67 -2.85 -0.35 6.24
C VAL A 67 -2.81 -0.27 7.78
N VAL A 68 -3.34 0.82 8.36
CA VAL A 68 -3.46 0.99 9.82
C VAL A 68 -4.52 0.05 10.41
N GLY A 69 -5.49 -0.42 9.61
CA GLY A 69 -6.60 -1.26 10.08
C GLY A 69 -7.67 -0.48 10.83
N MET A 70 -7.80 0.83 10.60
CA MET A 70 -8.83 1.65 11.27
C MET A 70 -10.22 1.49 10.66
N SER A 71 -11.26 1.83 11.43
CA SER A 71 -12.64 1.80 10.92
C SER A 71 -12.87 2.80 9.80
N ARG A 72 -13.83 2.51 8.92
CA ARG A 72 -14.24 3.37 7.81
C ARG A 72 -14.58 4.80 8.27
N GLY A 73 -15.39 4.94 9.31
CA GLY A 73 -15.82 6.25 9.81
C GLY A 73 -14.65 7.10 10.32
N LYS A 74 -13.69 6.49 11.02
CA LYS A 74 -12.48 7.17 11.50
C LYS A 74 -11.60 7.62 10.33
N ARG A 75 -11.36 6.73 9.36
CA ARG A 75 -10.61 7.04 8.14
C ARG A 75 -11.23 8.19 7.37
N ASP A 76 -12.52 8.09 7.08
CA ASP A 76 -13.25 9.10 6.30
C ASP A 76 -13.28 10.44 7.08
N GLY A 77 -13.37 10.38 8.41
CA GLY A 77 -13.26 11.54 9.31
C GLY A 77 -11.91 12.24 9.31
N ILE A 78 -10.80 11.51 9.14
CA ILE A 78 -9.46 12.09 8.98
C ILE A 78 -9.37 12.72 7.59
N LEU A 79 -9.64 11.94 6.54
CA LEU A 79 -9.43 12.37 5.15
C LEU A 79 -10.31 13.56 4.75
N LYS A 80 -11.55 13.67 5.26
CA LYS A 80 -12.43 14.81 4.98
C LYS A 80 -11.90 16.16 5.48
N ASN A 81 -10.93 16.15 6.39
CA ASN A 81 -10.35 17.36 6.99
C ASN A 81 -8.98 17.70 6.40
N GLU A 82 -8.43 16.85 5.53
CA GLU A 82 -7.13 17.11 4.92
C GLU A 82 -7.24 18.23 3.87
N LYS A 83 -6.39 19.25 4.02
CA LYS A 83 -6.29 20.40 3.12
C LYS A 83 -5.59 20.00 1.82
N GLY A 84 -6.04 20.53 0.69
CA GLY A 84 -5.46 20.21 -0.63
C GLY A 84 -5.68 18.75 -1.08
N ARG A 85 -6.62 18.04 -0.46
CA ARG A 85 -6.96 16.68 -0.87
C ARG A 85 -7.64 16.67 -2.25
N VAL A 86 -7.40 15.60 -3.01
CA VAL A 86 -8.08 15.32 -4.28
C VAL A 86 -8.88 14.04 -4.14
N VAL A 87 -10.13 14.02 -4.63
CA VAL A 87 -11.02 12.85 -4.50
C VAL A 87 -11.22 12.21 -5.87
N VAL A 88 -10.80 10.95 -5.99
CA VAL A 88 -10.96 10.13 -7.19
C VAL A 88 -12.02 9.07 -6.95
N LYS A 89 -13.15 9.19 -7.63
CA LYS A 89 -14.35 8.33 -7.45
C LYS A 89 -14.50 7.27 -8.55
N VAL A 90 -13.95 7.53 -9.73
CA VAL A 90 -14.02 6.69 -10.93
C VAL A 90 -12.62 6.24 -11.34
N GLY A 91 -12.51 5.35 -12.32
CA GLY A 91 -11.22 4.77 -12.75
C GLY A 91 -10.84 3.47 -12.03
N ALA A 92 -9.56 3.10 -12.09
CA ALA A 92 -9.05 1.84 -11.55
C ALA A 92 -9.25 1.71 -10.02
N MET A 93 -9.77 0.57 -9.56
CA MET A 93 -10.15 0.35 -8.14
C MET A 93 -9.00 0.58 -7.15
N HIS A 94 -7.77 0.26 -7.55
CA HIS A 94 -6.59 0.43 -6.71
C HIS A 94 -6.12 1.90 -6.62
N LEU A 95 -6.56 2.78 -7.55
CA LEU A 95 -6.24 4.22 -7.56
C LEU A 95 -7.39 5.11 -7.05
N LYS A 96 -8.61 4.58 -6.95
CA LYS A 96 -9.74 5.27 -6.29
C LYS A 96 -9.42 5.62 -4.83
N GLY A 97 -9.92 6.76 -4.39
CA GLY A 97 -9.80 7.22 -3.01
C GLY A 97 -9.53 8.71 -2.88
N VAL A 98 -9.15 9.10 -1.67
CA VAL A 98 -8.70 10.46 -1.36
C VAL A 98 -7.18 10.49 -1.41
N TRP A 99 -6.65 11.32 -2.29
CA TRP A 99 -5.23 11.62 -2.43
C TRP A 99 -4.89 12.83 -1.57
N ILE A 100 -3.78 12.73 -0.83
CA ILE A 100 -3.30 13.75 0.10
C ILE A 100 -1.85 14.12 -0.22
N THR A 101 -1.39 15.27 0.27
CA THR A 101 -0.03 15.74 0.04
C THR A 101 1.00 14.79 0.64
N PHE A 102 2.19 14.72 0.03
CA PHE A 102 3.31 13.92 0.51
C PHE A 102 3.61 14.13 1.99
N THR A 103 3.80 15.40 2.40
CA THR A 103 4.08 15.78 3.78
C THR A 103 3.02 15.27 4.74
N ARG A 104 1.74 15.31 4.34
CA ARG A 104 0.65 14.87 5.20
C ARG A 104 0.59 13.35 5.32
N ALA A 105 0.77 12.64 4.21
CA ALA A 105 0.88 11.18 4.22
C ALA A 105 2.04 10.70 5.11
N GLN A 106 3.20 11.37 5.04
CA GLN A 106 4.35 11.07 5.89
C GLN A 106 4.01 11.26 7.38
N GLN A 107 3.39 12.38 7.76
CA GLN A 107 2.95 12.61 9.13
C GLN A 107 2.01 11.51 9.65
N LEU A 108 1.01 11.13 8.85
CA LEU A 108 0.07 10.06 9.20
C LEU A 108 0.77 8.71 9.33
N ALA A 109 1.70 8.40 8.42
CA ALA A 109 2.45 7.17 8.43
C ALA A 109 3.35 7.05 9.68
N THR A 110 4.00 8.14 10.08
CA THR A 110 4.78 8.21 11.33
C THR A 110 3.87 8.09 12.55
N GLN A 111 2.78 8.87 12.60
CA GLN A 111 1.82 8.86 13.71
C GLN A 111 1.22 7.47 13.97
N TYR A 112 0.90 6.73 12.91
CA TYR A 112 0.33 5.38 13.01
C TYR A 112 1.36 4.25 12.91
N LYS A 113 2.67 4.57 12.93
CA LYS A 113 3.77 3.59 12.92
C LYS A 113 3.73 2.63 11.73
N ILE A 114 3.40 3.16 10.54
CA ILE A 114 3.43 2.43 9.26
C ILE A 114 4.44 3.02 8.27
N TYR A 115 5.25 4.01 8.69
CA TYR A 115 6.27 4.63 7.85
C TYR A 115 7.23 3.60 7.25
N GLU A 116 7.84 2.75 8.09
CA GLU A 116 8.77 1.71 7.65
C GLU A 116 8.16 0.71 6.65
N ALA A 117 6.88 0.35 6.85
CA ALA A 117 6.18 -0.57 5.95
C ALA A 117 5.93 0.02 4.55
N LEU A 118 5.96 1.35 4.44
CA LEU A 118 5.70 2.12 3.22
C LEU A 118 6.93 2.93 2.79
N TYR A 119 8.11 2.66 3.37
CA TYR A 119 9.31 3.47 3.24
C TYR A 119 9.67 3.85 1.79
N PRO A 120 9.59 2.94 0.79
CA PRO A 120 9.92 3.29 -0.59
C PRO A 120 9.05 4.40 -1.20
N LEU A 121 7.85 4.67 -0.66
CA LEU A 121 7.02 5.79 -1.12
C LEU A 121 7.45 7.13 -0.51
N PHE A 122 8.27 7.13 0.54
CA PHE A 122 8.65 8.32 1.32
C PHE A 122 10.10 8.77 1.12
N VAL A 123 10.85 8.15 0.21
CA VAL A 123 12.16 8.63 -0.24
C VAL A 123 12.00 9.74 -1.29
N GLU A 124 13.07 10.49 -1.59
CA GLU A 124 13.04 11.56 -2.59
C GLU A 124 12.65 11.01 -3.97
N ASP A 125 13.39 10.01 -4.44
CA ASP A 125 13.14 9.28 -5.69
C ASP A 125 12.78 7.81 -5.39
N PRO A 126 11.51 7.41 -5.51
CA PRO A 126 11.10 6.01 -5.34
C PRO A 126 11.73 5.06 -6.35
N SER A 127 12.08 5.52 -7.57
CA SER A 127 12.47 4.64 -8.67
C SER A 127 13.72 3.79 -8.38
N VAL A 128 14.58 4.26 -7.47
CA VAL A 128 15.77 3.53 -6.99
C VAL A 128 15.45 2.20 -6.30
N HIS A 129 14.19 2.01 -5.88
CA HIS A 129 13.71 0.78 -5.25
C HIS A 129 12.99 -0.17 -6.21
N ILE A 130 12.90 0.18 -7.50
CA ILE A 130 12.39 -0.73 -8.53
C ILE A 130 13.48 -1.77 -8.79
N THR A 131 13.28 -2.99 -8.30
CA THR A 131 14.15 -4.11 -8.66
C THR A 131 13.84 -4.56 -10.09
N PRO A 132 14.86 -4.84 -10.93
CA PRO A 132 14.68 -5.39 -12.28
C PRO A 132 13.79 -6.64 -12.33
#